data_AF-A0A7K4D8T8-F1
#
_entry.id   AF-A0A7K4D8T8-F1
#
_cell.length_a   1.000
_cell.length_b   1.000
_cell.length_c   1.000
_cell.angle_alpha   90.00
_cell.angle_beta   90.00
_cell.angle_gamma   90.00
#
_symmetry.space_group_name_H-M   'P 1'
#
loop_
_entity.id
_entity.type
_entity.pdbx_description
1 polymer ?
#
loop_
_entity_poly.entity_id
_entity_poly.type
_entity_poly.pdbx_seq_one_letter_code
_entity_poly.pdbx_strand_id
1 'polypeptide(L)' 'MKVFIKEGCIKCGICSNECPEVFIPGPDETAIISEEYQGDNELEGEIS' A
#
# COMPACT_ATOMS: atom_id res chain seq x y z
N MET A 1 -9.10 10.37 2.11
CA MET A 1 -7.65 10.67 2.27
C MET A 1 -6.90 9.85 1.25
N LYS A 2 -6.11 10.48 0.37
CA LYS A 2 -5.35 9.75 -0.66
C LYS A 2 -4.08 9.14 -0.07
N VAL A 3 -3.73 7.92 -0.50
CA VAL A 3 -2.53 7.19 -0.13
C VAL A 3 -1.77 6.72 -1.37
N PHE A 4 -0.45 6.65 -1.26
CA PHE A 4 0.43 6.34 -2.38
C PHE A 4 1.62 5.50 -1.90
N ILE A 5 1.97 4.48 -2.67
CA ILE A 5 3.24 3.75 -2.53
C ILE A 5 4.20 4.29 -3.57
N LYS A 6 5.30 4.90 -3.11
CA LYS A 6 6.28 5.48 -4.02
C LYS A 6 7.02 4.39 -4.79
N GLU A 7 7.33 4.69 -6.05
CA GLU A 7 8.35 3.96 -6.80
C GLU A 7 9.65 3.90 -5.97
N GLY A 8 10.27 2.72 -5.93
CA GLY A 8 11.45 2.48 -5.07
C GLY A 8 11.11 2.07 -3.64
N CYS A 9 10.00 1.37 -3.41
CA CYS A 9 9.69 0.73 -2.14
C CYS A 9 10.90 -0.11 -1.64
N ILE A 10 11.45 0.27 -0.48
CA ILE A 10 12.61 -0.41 0.13
C ILE A 10 12.22 -1.59 1.03
N LYS A 11 10.94 -1.98 1.05
CA LYS A 11 10.43 -3.14 1.80
C LYS A 11 10.66 -3.06 3.32
N CYS A 12 10.59 -1.85 3.89
CA CYS A 12 10.80 -1.66 5.33
C CYS A 12 9.64 -2.14 6.21
N GLY A 13 8.46 -2.39 5.62
CA GLY A 13 7.28 -2.91 6.33
C GLY A 13 6.58 -1.93 7.27
N ILE A 14 7.04 -0.68 7.41
CA ILE A 14 6.44 0.29 8.35
C ILE A 14 4.97 0.56 8.01
N CYS A 15 4.65 0.80 6.73
CA CYS A 15 3.29 1.07 6.31
C CYS A 15 2.31 -0.07 6.64
N SER A 16 2.72 -1.32 6.42
CA SER A 16 1.91 -2.50 6.76
C SER A 16 1.78 -2.74 8.26
N ASN A 17 2.74 -2.29 9.07
CA ASN A 17 2.62 -2.36 10.52
C ASN A 17 1.70 -1.26 11.07
N GLU A 18 1.78 -0.04 10.52
CA GLU A 18 0.97 1.09 10.98
C GLU A 18 -0.49 0.98 10.51
N CYS A 19 -0.73 0.53 9.27
CA CYS A 19 -2.07 0.39 8.69
C CYS A 19 -2.20 -0.96 7.94
N PRO A 20 -2.30 -2.08 8.66
CA PRO A 20 -2.33 -3.44 8.06
C PRO A 20 -3.55 -3.73 7.20
N GLU A 21 -4.64 -2.97 7.37
CA GLU A 21 -5.84 -3.08 6.53
C GLU A 21 -5.68 -2.38 5.17
N VAL A 22 -4.80 -1.38 5.08
CA VAL A 22 -4.57 -0.58 3.87
C VAL A 22 -3.35 -1.09 3.11
N PHE A 23 -2.23 -1.35 3.78
CA PHE A 23 -0.97 -1.73 3.15
C PHE A 23 -0.63 -3.19 3.45
N ILE A 24 -0.63 -4.04 2.43
CA ILE A 24 -0.34 -5.47 2.58
C ILE A 24 0.95 -5.86 1.84
N PRO A 25 1.63 -6.93 2.26
CA PRO A 25 2.79 -7.45 1.53
C PRO A 25 2.37 -7.98 0.16
N GLY A 26 2.99 -7.47 -0.89
CA GLY A 26 2.87 -7.94 -2.26
C GLY A 26 3.81 -9.11 -2.58
N PRO A 27 3.75 -9.64 -3.82
CA PRO A 27 4.50 -10.83 -4.24
C PRO A 27 6.02 -10.69 -4.16
N ASP A 28 6.55 -9.48 -4.34
CA ASP A 28 7.98 -9.18 -4.23
C ASP A 28 8.37 -8.58 -2.87
N GLU A 29 7.58 -8.79 -1.81
CA GLU A 29 7.73 -8.15 -0.49
C GLU A 29 7.64 -6.61 -0.52
N THR A 30 7.27 -6.03 -1.67
CA THR A 30 6.88 -4.63 -1.78
C THR A 30 5.53 -4.43 -1.13
N ALA A 31 5.28 -3.26 -0.54
CA ALA A 31 3.92 -2.94 -0.13
C ALA A 31 3.03 -2.78 -1.38
N ILE A 32 1.78 -3.23 -1.27
CA ILE A 32 0.68 -2.90 -2.18
C ILE A 32 -0.50 -2.36 -1.35
N ILE A 33 -1.38 -1.59 -1.97
CA ILE A 33 -2.62 -1.16 -1.32
C ILE A 33 -3.64 -2.30 -1.44
N SER A 34 -4.39 -2.60 -0.38
CA SER A 34 -5.41 -3.65 -0.41
C SER A 34 -6.59 -3.25 -1.30
N GLU A 35 -7.26 -4.24 -1.91
CA GLU A 35 -8.29 -4.04 -2.94
C GLU A 35 -9.41 -3.08 -2.52
N GLU A 36 -9.78 -3.06 -1.24
CA GLU A 36 -10.83 -2.18 -0.70
C GLU A 36 -10.49 -0.69 -0.83
N TYR A 37 -9.20 -0.35 -0.75
CA TYR A 37 -8.71 1.03 -0.78
C TYR A 37 -8.00 1.38 -2.08
N GLN A 38 -7.85 0.43 -3.02
CA GLN A 38 -7.19 0.67 -4.30
C GLN A 38 -8.01 1.64 -5.17
N GLY A 39 -7.29 2.57 -5.82
CA GLY A 39 -7.82 3.45 -6.84
C GLY A 39 -7.55 2.90 -8.23
N ASP A 40 -6.93 3.72 -9.08
CA ASP A 40 -6.66 3.36 -10.47
C ASP A 40 -5.58 2.27 -10.64
N ASN A 41 -4.74 2.03 -9.63
CA ASN A 41 -3.68 1.02 -9.64
C ASN A 41 -3.28 0.56 -8.23
N GLU A 42 -2.42 -0.47 -8.14
CA GLU A 42 -1.98 -1.09 -6.87
C GLU A 42 -1.13 -0.19 -5.96
N LEU A 43 -0.65 0.95 -6.48
CA LEU A 43 0.20 1.91 -5.78
C LEU A 43 -0.56 3.19 -5.38
N GLU A 44 -1.81 3.34 -5.79
CA GLU A 44 -2.66 4.51 -5.52
C GLU A 44 -3.97 4.09 -4.87
N GLY A 45 -4.40 4.82 -3.84
CA GLY A 45 -5.61 4.48 -3.11
C GLY A 45 -6.25 5.64 -2.37
N GLU A 46 -7.44 5.39 -1.84
CA GLU A 46 -8.22 6.37 -1.08
C GLU A 46 -8.88 5.72 0.14
N ILE A 47 -8.63 6.31 1.31
CA ILE A 47 -9.25 5.97 2.59
C ILE A 47 -10.34 6.99 2.87
N SER A 48 -11.60 6.59 2.76
CA SER A 48 -12.77 7.46 3.01
C SER A 48 -13.03 7.71 4.48
#